data_AF-A0A1C6S8E8-F1
#
_entry.id   AF-A0A1C6S8E8-F1
#
_cell.length_a   1.000
_cell.length_b   1.000
_cell.length_c   1.000
_cell.angle_alpha   90.00
_cell.angle_beta   90.00
_cell.angle_gamma   90.00
#
_symmetry.space_group_name_H-M   'P 1'
#
loop_
_entity.id
_entity.type
_entity.pdbx_description
1 polymer ?
#
loop_
_entity_poly.entity_id
_entity_poly.type
_entity_poly.pdbx_seq_one_letter_code
_entity_poly.pdbx_strand_id
1 'polypeptide(L)'
;MSRVIRDIDRGVRTIDDIDLHLTELVWDDGGRSFEVRRTDTDTDLTEDGCLDTWPTDDHLANLLRDHGGTWSCPDCDTAIDTRQTELITDHIRDCDAADRSGGRPA
;
A
#
# COMPACT_ATOMS: atom_id res chain seq x y z
N MET A 1 19.65 -16.74 1.10
CA MET A 1 18.55 -15.79 0.89
C MET A 1 17.30 -16.62 0.72
N SER A 2 16.41 -16.58 1.71
CA SER A 2 15.11 -17.25 1.63
C SER A 2 14.25 -16.50 0.63
N ARG A 3 13.51 -17.22 -0.22
CA ARG A 3 12.58 -16.64 -1.19
C ARG A 3 11.14 -16.94 -0.76
N VAL A 4 10.22 -16.07 -1.12
CA VAL A 4 8.78 -16.34 -1.02
C VAL A 4 8.44 -17.44 -2.02
N ILE A 5 7.82 -18.52 -1.55
CA ILE A 5 7.36 -19.64 -2.36
C ILE A 5 5.85 -19.61 -2.59
N ARG A 6 5.13 -18.83 -1.78
CA ARG A 6 3.68 -18.67 -1.89
C ARG A 6 3.23 -17.39 -1.20
N ASP A 7 2.41 -16.63 -1.91
CA ASP A 7 1.54 -15.59 -1.39
C ASP A 7 0.14 -16.15 -1.09
N ILE A 8 -0.45 -15.70 0.01
CA ILE A 8 -1.81 -16.06 0.43
C ILE A 8 -2.52 -14.75 0.73
N ASP A 9 -3.50 -14.42 -0.10
CA ASP A 9 -4.43 -13.33 0.18
C ASP A 9 -5.21 -13.62 1.48
N ARG A 10 -5.14 -12.67 2.41
CA ARG A 10 -5.88 -12.71 3.68
C ARG A 10 -7.02 -11.70 3.71
N GLY A 11 -7.22 -10.97 2.62
CA GLY A 11 -8.31 -10.03 2.42
C GLY A 11 -7.98 -8.62 2.90
N VAL A 12 -9.03 -7.80 2.94
CA VAL A 12 -8.96 -6.38 3.29
C VAL A 12 -9.43 -6.15 4.72
N ARG A 13 -8.75 -5.23 5.44
CA ARG A 13 -9.17 -4.68 6.72
C ARG A 13 -9.20 -3.16 6.65
N THR A 14 -10.30 -2.57 7.12
CA THR A 14 -10.46 -1.12 7.20
C THR A 14 -10.01 -0.61 8.57
N ILE A 15 -9.04 0.30 8.60
CA ILE A 15 -8.51 0.94 9.82
C ILE A 15 -8.47 2.45 9.57
N ASP A 16 -9.07 3.26 10.46
CA ASP A 16 -9.15 4.72 10.30
C ASP A 16 -9.70 5.17 8.92
N ASP A 17 -10.72 4.46 8.42
CA ASP A 17 -11.33 4.67 7.09
C ASP A 17 -10.40 4.37 5.90
N ILE A 18 -9.24 3.74 6.16
CA ILE A 18 -8.27 3.32 5.15
C ILE A 18 -8.34 1.80 5.01
N ASP A 19 -8.56 1.34 3.78
CA ASP A 19 -8.55 -0.08 3.44
C ASP A 19 -7.11 -0.59 3.27
N LEU A 20 -6.79 -1.63 4.06
CA LEU A 20 -5.49 -2.29 4.08
C LEU A 20 -5.65 -3.72 3.58
N HIS A 21 -4.90 -4.07 2.55
CA HIS A 21 -4.81 -5.42 2.02
C HIS A 21 -3.71 -6.19 2.75
N LEU A 22 -4.03 -7.37 3.28
CA LEU A 22 -3.09 -8.22 4.00
C LEU A 22 -2.73 -9.44 3.17
N THR A 23 -1.43 -9.64 2.96
CA THR A 23 -0.90 -10.80 2.24
C THR A 23 0.00 -11.59 3.18
N GLU A 24 -0.27 -12.88 3.37
CA GLU A 24 0.67 -13.79 4.05
C GLU A 24 1.68 -14.33 3.04
N LEU A 25 2.97 -14.11 3.33
CA LEU A 25 4.11 -14.60 2.56
C LEU A 25 4.67 -15.85 3.25
N VAL A 26 4.69 -16.96 2.53
CA VAL A 26 5.31 -18.22 2.96
C VAL A 26 6.68 -18.34 2.32
N TRP A 27 7.71 -18.52 3.15
CA TRP A 27 9.11 -18.59 2.73
C TRP A 27 9.57 -20.04 2.56
N ASP A 28 10.56 -20.25 1.70
CA ASP A 28 11.15 -21.59 1.41
C ASP A 28 11.72 -22.29 2.66
N ASP A 29 12.23 -21.51 3.61
CA ASP A 29 12.78 -22.00 4.89
C ASP A 29 11.67 -22.39 5.90
N GLY A 30 10.40 -22.29 5.51
CA GLY A 30 9.24 -22.56 6.37
C GLY A 30 8.80 -21.38 7.24
N GLY A 31 9.53 -20.27 7.19
CA GLY A 31 9.12 -19.00 7.79
C GLY A 31 7.84 -18.44 7.18
N ARG A 32 7.17 -17.56 7.91
CA ARG A 32 5.98 -16.84 7.45
C ARG A 32 6.10 -15.38 7.84
N SER A 33 5.68 -14.51 6.94
CA SER A 33 5.58 -13.08 7.21
C SER A 33 4.30 -12.52 6.61
N PHE A 34 3.96 -11.30 6.99
CA PHE A 34 2.75 -10.61 6.54
C PHE A 34 3.13 -9.27 5.95
N GLU A 35 2.72 -9.07 4.71
CA GLU A 35 2.80 -7.79 4.01
C GLU A 35 1.48 -7.04 4.20
N VAL A 36 1.56 -5.74 4.44
CA VAL A 36 0.40 -4.86 4.61
C VAL A 36 0.50 -3.74 3.59
N ARG A 37 -0.49 -3.66 2.70
CA ARG A 37 -0.54 -2.66 1.64
C ARG A 37 -1.80 -1.80 1.76
N ARG A 38 -1.67 -0.49 1.54
CA ARG A 38 -2.81 0.42 1.36
C ARG A 38 -3.45 0.20 0.00
N THR A 39 -4.75 -0.02 -0.06
CA THR A 39 -5.43 -0.23 -1.36
C THR A 39 -5.68 1.07 -2.11
N ASP A 40 -5.77 2.20 -1.41
CA ASP A 40 -6.05 3.51 -2.00
C ASP A 40 -4.85 4.08 -2.78
N THR A 41 -3.64 3.81 -2.30
CA THR A 41 -2.39 4.33 -2.89
C THR A 41 -1.47 3.25 -3.45
N ASP A 42 -1.85 1.98 -3.36
CA ASP A 42 -0.98 0.80 -3.56
C ASP A 42 0.34 0.86 -2.74
N THR A 43 0.38 1.64 -1.67
CA THR A 43 1.61 1.82 -0.86
C THR A 43 1.82 0.62 0.04
N ASP A 44 2.97 -0.03 -0.09
CA ASP A 44 3.42 -1.05 0.85
C ASP A 44 3.85 -0.39 2.17
N LEU A 45 3.14 -0.69 3.25
CA LEU A 45 3.45 -0.22 4.60
C LEU A 45 4.52 -1.10 5.28
N THR A 46 4.96 -2.15 4.60
CA THR A 46 5.93 -3.12 5.10
C THR A 46 7.15 -3.24 4.19
N GLU A 47 7.44 -2.21 3.39
CA GLU A 47 8.54 -2.20 2.41
C GLU A 47 9.91 -2.40 3.10
N ASP A 48 10.09 -1.79 4.28
CA ASP A 48 11.30 -1.93 5.09
C ASP A 48 11.39 -3.25 5.87
N GLY A 49 10.31 -4.02 5.91
CA GLY A 49 10.26 -5.30 6.61
C GLY A 49 8.85 -5.84 6.81
N CYS A 50 8.60 -7.05 6.31
CA CYS A 50 7.36 -7.76 6.54
C CYS A 50 7.21 -8.15 8.03
N LEU A 51 5.97 -8.23 8.50
CA LEU A 51 5.67 -8.59 9.89
C LEU A 51 5.83 -10.09 10.11
N ASP A 52 6.52 -10.51 11.16
CA ASP A 52 6.68 -11.94 11.49
C ASP A 52 5.41 -12.58 12.07
N THR A 53 4.45 -11.75 12.51
CA THR A 53 3.21 -12.19 13.16
C THR A 53 2.01 -11.44 12.61
N TRP A 54 0.83 -12.06 12.78
CA TRP A 54 -0.42 -11.46 12.32
C TRP A 54 -0.66 -10.10 13.01
N PRO A 55 -0.80 -8.99 12.25
CA PRO A 55 -0.98 -7.68 12.85
C PRO A 55 -2.33 -7.54 13.55
N THR A 56 -2.34 -6.81 14.66
CA THR A 56 -3.56 -6.33 15.31
C THR A 56 -3.98 -4.99 14.74
N ASP A 57 -5.24 -4.62 14.93
CA ASP A 57 -5.78 -3.34 14.44
C ASP A 57 -5.01 -2.13 14.99
N ASP A 58 -4.55 -2.19 16.25
CA ASP A 58 -3.70 -1.16 16.87
C ASP A 58 -2.32 -1.08 16.21
N HIS A 59 -1.74 -2.23 15.83
CA HIS A 59 -0.48 -2.28 15.10
C HIS A 59 -0.63 -1.68 13.69
N LEU A 60 -1.74 -1.99 13.01
CA LEU A 60 -2.07 -1.42 11.70
C LEU A 60 -2.27 0.11 11.78
N ALA A 61 -2.99 0.59 12.80
CA ALA A 61 -3.16 2.02 13.04
C ALA A 61 -1.82 2.72 13.33
N ASN A 62 -0.90 2.04 14.03
CA ASN A 62 0.44 2.57 14.26
C ASN A 62 1.29 2.59 12.99
N LEU A 63 1.22 1.55 12.15
CA LEU A 63 1.87 1.52 10.82
C LEU A 63 1.38 2.67 9.94
N LEU A 64 0.07 2.90 9.89
CA LEU A 64 -0.53 4.03 9.17
C LEU A 64 -0.02 5.38 9.70
N ARG A 65 0.17 5.50 11.01
CA ARG A 65 0.69 6.72 11.64
C ARG A 65 2.18 6.92 11.34
N ASP A 66 2.97 5.85 11.31
CA ASP A 66 4.41 5.88 11.04
C ASP A 66 4.70 6.23 9.58
N HIS A 67 3.92 5.66 8.65
CA HIS A 67 3.84 6.08 7.25
C HIS A 67 3.05 7.40 7.04
N GLY A 68 2.80 8.14 8.12
CA GLY A 68 2.31 9.51 8.08
C GLY A 68 3.38 10.41 7.48
N GLY A 69 3.12 10.96 6.30
CA GLY A 69 4.10 11.72 5.55
C GLY A 69 3.52 12.25 4.25
N THR A 70 4.28 12.18 3.17
CA THR A 70 3.86 12.69 1.86
C THR A 70 3.89 11.55 0.85
N TRP A 71 2.73 11.24 0.27
CA TRP A 71 2.60 10.39 -0.90
C TRP A 71 2.96 11.20 -2.13
N SER A 72 3.87 10.69 -2.95
CA SER A 72 4.19 11.29 -4.24
C SER A 72 3.54 10.49 -5.35
N CYS A 73 2.80 11.17 -6.22
CA CYS A 73 2.22 10.52 -7.38
C CYS A 73 3.33 10.04 -8.33
N PRO A 74 3.33 8.76 -8.75
CA PRO A 74 4.37 8.22 -9.62
C PRO A 74 4.36 8.81 -11.05
N ASP A 75 3.21 9.28 -11.55
CA ASP A 75 3.07 9.78 -12.92
C ASP A 75 3.38 11.28 -13.06
N CYS A 76 2.99 12.06 -12.04
CA CYS A 76 3.00 13.51 -12.10
C CYS A 76 3.82 14.17 -10.97
N ASP A 77 4.56 13.38 -10.17
CA ASP A 77 5.46 13.81 -9.08
C ASP A 77 4.80 14.73 -8.03
N THR A 78 3.46 14.76 -7.99
CA THR A 78 2.72 15.61 -7.05
C THR A 78 2.75 14.99 -5.66
N ALA A 79 3.25 15.77 -4.71
CA ALA A 79 3.33 15.44 -3.30
C ALA A 79 2.03 15.81 -2.57
N ILE A 80 1.35 14.85 -1.97
CA ILE A 80 0.12 14.99 -1.19
C ILE A 80 0.34 14.36 0.19
N ASP A 81 -0.18 14.95 1.26
CA ASP A 81 -0.07 14.35 2.59
C ASP A 81 -0.81 12.99 2.64
N THR A 82 -0.16 11.94 3.17
CA THR A 82 -0.69 10.57 3.18
C THR A 82 -1.97 10.41 3.99
N ARG A 83 -2.33 11.42 4.80
CA ARG A 83 -3.60 11.49 5.54
C ARG A 83 -4.75 12.05 4.71
N GLN A 84 -4.47 12.69 3.57
CA GLN A 84 -5.49 13.21 2.67
C GLN A 84 -5.93 12.14 1.66
N THR A 85 -6.41 10.99 2.16
CA THR A 85 -6.77 9.80 1.37
C THR A 85 -7.73 10.11 0.23
N GLU A 86 -8.75 10.94 0.48
CA GLU A 86 -9.69 11.38 -0.57
C GLU A 86 -9.00 12.20 -1.66
N LEU A 87 -8.11 13.12 -1.28
CA LEU A 87 -7.35 13.95 -2.22
C LEU A 87 -6.41 13.10 -3.07
N ILE A 88 -5.76 12.10 -2.47
CA ILE A 88 -4.89 11.17 -3.19
C ILE A 88 -5.70 10.32 -4.17
N THR A 89 -6.84 9.78 -3.74
CA THR A 89 -7.69 8.94 -4.60
C THR A 89 -8.23 9.73 -5.79
N ASP A 90 -8.71 10.96 -5.58
CA ASP A 90 -9.14 11.83 -6.68
C ASP A 90 -7.97 12.19 -7.59
N HIS A 91 -6.79 12.47 -7.03
CA HIS A 91 -5.61 12.76 -7.83
C HIS A 91 -5.12 11.58 -8.67
N ILE A 92 -5.13 10.35 -8.13
CA ILE A 92 -4.81 9.13 -8.91
C ILE A 92 -5.80 8.97 -10.06
N ARG A 93 -7.10 9.16 -9.80
CA ARG A 93 -8.15 9.08 -10.83
C ARG A 93 -7.94 10.16 -11.91
N ASP A 94 -7.61 11.38 -11.52
CA ASP A 94 -7.39 12.49 -12.43
C ASP A 94 -6.07 12.37 -13.21
N CYS A 95 -4.95 11.96 -12.58
CA CYS A 95 -3.67 11.72 -13.30
C CYS A 95 -3.81 10.51 -14.25
N ASP A 96 -4.46 9.41 -13.87
CA ASP A 96 -4.73 8.28 -14.78
C ASP A 96 -5.65 8.68 -15.97
N ALA A 97 -6.63 9.56 -15.73
CA ALA A 97 -7.45 10.13 -16.79
C ALA A 97 -6.66 11.09 -17.70
N ALA A 98 -5.73 11.88 -17.14
CA ALA A 98 -4.87 12.80 -17.88
C ALA A 98 -3.87 12.05 -18.78
N ASP A 99 -3.26 10.97 -18.29
CA ASP A 99 -2.38 10.09 -19.09
C ASP A 99 -3.13 9.45 -20.26
N ARG A 100 -4.35 8.97 -20.03
CA ARG A 100 -5.20 8.42 -21.10
C ARG A 100 -5.71 9.48 -22.08
N SER A 101 -5.84 10.72 -21.64
CA SER A 101 -6.24 11.86 -22.48
C SER A 101 -5.05 12.48 -23.23
N GLY A 102 -3.83 12.26 -22.76
CA GLY A 102 -2.56 12.69 -23.32
C GLY A 102 -2.08 11.85 -24.51
N GLY A 103 -3.01 11.28 -25.29
CA GLY A 103 -2.75 10.66 -26.57
C GLY A 103 -1.91 11.60 -27.45
N ARG A 104 -0.60 11.34 -27.45
CA ARG A 104 0.43 12.07 -28.17
C ARG A 104 0.02 12.25 -29.64
N PRO A 105 -0.21 13.48 -30.16
CA PRO A 105 -0.26 13.64 -31.60
C PRO A 105 1.15 13.34 -32.15
N ALA A 106 1.16 12.50 -33.19
CA ALA A 106 2.34 12.09 -33.93
C ALA A 106 3.07 13.26 -34.60
#